data_AF-A0LLD0-F1
#
_entry.id   AF-A0LLD0-F1
#
_cell.length_a   1.000
_cell.length_b   1.000
_cell.length_c   1.000
_cell.angle_alpha   90.00
_cell.angle_beta   90.00
_cell.angle_gamma   90.00
#
_symmetry.space_group_name_H-M   'P 1'
#
loop_
_entity.id
_entity.type
_entity.pdbx_description
1 polymer ?
#
loop_
_entity_poly.entity_id
_entity_poly.type
_entity_poly.pdbx_seq_one_letter_code
_entity_poly.pdbx_strand_id
1 'polypeptide(L)'
;MVAQLTGGTKTMRRISQSRREGFTLVEVLAAVVVFAFGVLALYRLQSAGVQSNTFSNDLTQAITLAQDRMELLMSLPYNNSDIRQKDNNGDGVSGIDKTVDGSGNPISDGNATVGKFHIYWNVVPKDPFKLVSSDDETSPKRIRIIVRWQRGDRSWHSVSLECVKPDII
;
A
#
# COMPACT_ATOMS: atom_id res chain seq x y z
N MET A 1 -8.76 -38.64 94.59
CA MET A 1 -7.66 -37.71 94.31
C MET A 1 -7.01 -38.14 93.00
N VAL A 2 -7.40 -37.43 91.94
CA VAL A 2 -6.81 -37.24 90.59
C VAL A 2 -5.77 -38.24 90.05
N ALA A 3 -6.09 -38.90 88.93
CA ALA A 3 -5.18 -39.44 87.90
C ALA A 3 -6.04 -40.01 86.76
N GLN A 4 -5.89 -39.79 85.45
CA GLN A 4 -4.96 -39.06 84.59
C GLN A 4 -5.74 -38.76 83.29
N LEU A 5 -5.52 -37.60 82.69
CA LEU A 5 -6.07 -37.22 81.39
C LEU A 5 -5.34 -38.00 80.28
N THR A 6 -6.02 -38.90 79.57
CA THR A 6 -5.45 -39.56 78.39
C THR A 6 -5.42 -38.56 77.23
N GLY A 7 -4.32 -37.83 77.10
CA GLY A 7 -4.05 -36.94 75.99
C GLY A 7 -3.91 -37.72 74.68
N GLY A 8 -4.83 -37.47 73.74
CA GLY A 8 -4.72 -37.97 72.37
C GLY A 8 -3.52 -37.35 71.66
N THR A 9 -2.58 -38.19 71.24
CA THR A 9 -1.43 -37.79 70.42
C THR A 9 -1.91 -37.40 69.02
N LYS A 10 -2.02 -36.09 68.76
CA LYS A 10 -2.27 -35.55 67.43
C LYS A 10 -1.01 -35.70 66.58
N THR A 11 -0.92 -36.80 65.84
CA THR A 11 0.19 -37.08 64.91
C THR A 11 0.26 -35.99 63.84
N MET A 12 1.29 -35.15 63.93
CA MET A 12 1.54 -34.07 62.98
C MET A 12 1.99 -34.68 61.64
N ARG A 13 1.12 -34.66 60.62
CA ARG A 13 1.44 -35.14 59.26
C ARG A 13 2.54 -34.25 58.67
N ARG A 14 3.75 -34.79 58.54
CA ARG A 14 4.87 -34.14 57.86
C ARG A 14 4.49 -33.99 56.38
N ILE A 15 4.29 -32.76 55.91
CA ILE A 15 4.13 -32.47 54.49
C ILE A 15 5.51 -32.74 53.86
N SER A 16 5.66 -33.88 53.17
CA SER A 16 6.87 -34.16 52.41
C SER A 16 6.98 -33.16 51.26
N GLN A 17 7.98 -32.29 51.32
CA GLN A 17 8.36 -31.49 50.16
C GLN A 17 8.79 -32.44 49.04
N SER A 18 8.06 -32.44 47.93
CA SER A 18 8.46 -33.17 46.73
C SER A 18 9.80 -32.61 46.24
N ARG A 19 10.76 -33.50 45.97
CA ARG A 19 12.01 -33.13 45.29
C ARG A 19 11.63 -32.49 43.95
N ARG A 20 12.05 -31.25 43.75
CA ARG A 20 12.03 -30.62 42.42
C ARG A 20 13.24 -31.15 41.67
N GLU A 21 13.03 -32.21 40.90
CA GLU A 21 14.04 -32.72 39.98
C GLU A 21 14.23 -31.69 38.84
N GLY A 22 15.49 -31.36 38.53
CA GLY A 22 15.83 -30.40 37.49
C GLY A 22 15.61 -30.95 36.07
N PHE A 23 15.51 -30.05 35.09
CA PHE A 23 15.30 -30.38 33.67
C PHE A 23 16.29 -31.45 33.18
N THR A 24 15.77 -32.47 32.50
CA THR A 24 16.61 -33.49 31.86
C THR A 24 17.20 -32.94 30.56
N LEU A 25 18.36 -33.47 30.12
CA LEU A 25 18.95 -33.07 28.82
C LEU A 25 17.99 -33.32 27.65
N VAL A 26 17.22 -34.41 27.73
CA VAL A 26 16.21 -34.78 26.73
C VAL A 26 15.09 -33.74 26.66
N GLU A 27 14.71 -33.16 27.79
CA GLU A 27 13.66 -32.14 27.85
C GLU A 27 14.07 -30.83 27.18
N VAL A 28 15.32 -30.39 27.37
CA VAL A 28 15.88 -29.23 26.67
C VAL A 28 15.97 -29.50 25.16
N LEU A 29 16.37 -30.71 24.77
CA LEU A 29 16.48 -31.10 23.37
C LEU A 29 15.11 -31.13 22.69
N ALA A 30 14.09 -31.66 23.37
CA ALA A 30 12.71 -31.60 22.91
C ALA A 30 12.19 -30.16 22.79
N ALA A 31 12.52 -29.28 23.76
CA ALA A 31 12.13 -27.87 23.72
C ALA A 31 12.76 -27.12 22.53
N VAL A 32 14.04 -27.37 22.23
CA VAL A 32 14.74 -26.76 21.08
C VAL A 32 14.12 -27.21 19.74
N VAL A 33 13.71 -28.47 19.63
CA VAL A 33 13.04 -28.98 18.42
C VAL A 33 11.69 -28.27 18.20
N VAL A 34 10.86 -28.16 19.24
CA VAL A 34 9.59 -27.44 19.16
C VAL A 34 9.82 -25.95 18.86
N PHE A 35 10.82 -25.34 19.47
CA PHE A 35 11.21 -23.96 19.21
C PHE A 35 11.64 -23.73 17.76
N ALA A 36 12.43 -24.63 17.18
CA ALA A 36 12.85 -24.54 15.79
C ALA A 36 11.66 -24.52 14.82
N PHE A 37 10.66 -25.39 15.02
CA PHE A 37 9.42 -25.36 14.24
C PHE A 37 8.67 -24.03 14.40
N GLY A 38 8.67 -23.45 15.60
CA GLY A 38 8.10 -22.13 15.86
C GLY A 38 8.77 -21.01 15.05
N VAL A 39 10.11 -21.02 14.96
CA VAL A 39 10.87 -20.00 14.21
C VAL A 39 10.63 -20.12 12.70
N LEU A 40 10.44 -21.33 12.16
CA LEU A 40 10.09 -21.51 10.74
C LEU A 40 8.74 -20.85 10.39
N ALA A 41 7.76 -20.91 11.30
CA ALA A 41 6.50 -20.20 11.12
C ALA A 41 6.70 -18.67 11.12
N LEU A 42 7.54 -18.15 12.02
CA LEU A 42 7.87 -16.73 12.08
C LEU A 42 8.61 -16.23 10.84
N TYR A 43 9.44 -17.06 10.20
CA TYR A 43 10.13 -16.68 8.97
C TYR A 43 9.16 -16.29 7.85
N ARG A 44 8.04 -17.02 7.71
CA ARG A 44 6.99 -16.69 6.73
C ARG A 44 6.32 -15.35 7.06
N LEU A 45 6.06 -15.08 8.34
CA LEU A 45 5.49 -13.82 8.79
C LEU A 45 6.42 -12.64 8.50
N GLN A 46 7.72 -12.79 8.75
CA GLN A 46 8.71 -11.76 8.48
C GLN A 46 8.73 -11.38 6.99
N SER A 47 8.72 -12.38 6.10
CA SER A 47 8.68 -12.14 4.65
C SER A 47 7.42 -11.38 4.23
N ALA A 48 6.25 -11.76 4.75
CA ALA A 48 4.99 -11.09 4.44
C ALA A 48 4.97 -9.65 4.98
N GLY A 49 5.47 -9.42 6.20
CA GLY A 49 5.56 -8.09 6.81
C GLY A 49 6.45 -7.14 6.02
N VAL A 50 7.63 -7.59 5.57
CA VAL A 50 8.53 -6.78 4.74
C VAL A 50 7.88 -6.44 3.39
N GLN A 51 7.24 -7.41 2.75
CA GLN A 51 6.57 -7.18 1.46
C GLN A 51 5.38 -6.21 1.58
N SER A 52 4.66 -6.27 2.69
CA SER A 52 3.57 -5.34 3.01
C SER A 52 4.09 -3.92 3.26
N ASN A 53 5.14 -3.78 4.08
CA ASN A 53 5.71 -2.47 4.38
C ASN A 53 6.29 -1.78 3.13
N THR A 54 6.99 -2.54 2.28
CA THR A 54 7.49 -2.01 1.00
C THR A 54 6.35 -1.58 0.07
N PHE A 55 5.25 -2.33 0.03
CA PHE A 55 4.07 -1.95 -0.74
C PHE A 55 3.43 -0.65 -0.23
N SER A 56 3.24 -0.53 1.08
CA SER A 56 2.69 0.68 1.70
C SER A 56 3.56 1.90 1.44
N ASN A 57 4.89 1.75 1.55
CA ASN A 57 5.83 2.83 1.23
C ASN A 57 5.74 3.27 -0.24
N ASP A 58 5.63 2.31 -1.16
CA ASP A 58 5.49 2.59 -2.58
C ASP A 58 4.17 3.30 -2.89
N LEU A 59 3.08 2.85 -2.26
CA LEU A 59 1.77 3.47 -2.37
C LEU A 59 1.76 4.89 -1.84
N THR A 60 2.35 5.13 -0.66
CA THR A 60 2.47 6.49 -0.10
C THR A 60 3.25 7.41 -1.02
N GLN A 61 4.40 6.96 -1.54
CA GLN A 61 5.19 7.75 -2.50
C GLN A 61 4.40 8.02 -3.78
N ALA A 62 3.69 7.03 -4.32
CA ALA A 62 2.87 7.21 -5.51
C ALA A 62 1.74 8.22 -5.31
N ILE A 63 1.08 8.20 -4.15
CA ILE A 63 0.04 9.18 -3.79
C ILE A 63 0.64 10.57 -3.67
N THR A 64 1.76 10.73 -2.97
CA THR A 64 2.45 12.03 -2.86
C THR A 64 2.82 12.57 -4.23
N LEU A 65 3.41 11.76 -5.11
CA LEU A 65 3.74 12.18 -6.48
C LEU A 65 2.49 12.55 -7.30
N ALA A 66 1.37 11.85 -7.10
CA ALA A 66 0.12 12.18 -7.75
C ALA A 66 -0.45 13.52 -7.25
N GLN A 67 -0.35 13.79 -5.95
CA GLN A 67 -0.77 15.05 -5.33
C GLN A 67 0.10 16.22 -5.80
N ASP A 68 1.43 16.08 -5.76
CA ASP A 68 2.37 17.10 -6.24
C ASP A 68 2.08 17.45 -7.72
N ARG A 69 1.83 16.43 -8.54
CA ARG A 69 1.47 16.64 -9.95
C ARG A 69 0.11 17.32 -10.08
N MET A 70 -0.89 16.93 -9.29
CA MET A 70 -2.19 17.56 -9.29
C MET A 70 -2.09 19.05 -8.95
N GLU A 71 -1.38 19.39 -7.89
CA GLU A 71 -1.17 20.78 -7.45
C GLU A 71 -0.46 21.59 -8.51
N LEU A 72 0.59 21.03 -9.13
CA LEU A 72 1.27 21.65 -10.26
C LEU A 72 0.27 21.98 -11.38
N LEU A 73 -0.49 20.99 -11.87
CA LEU A 73 -1.46 21.20 -12.95
C LEU A 73 -2.58 22.17 -12.57
N MET A 74 -3.01 22.18 -11.30
CA MET A 74 -3.98 23.17 -10.80
C MET A 74 -3.40 24.58 -10.77
N SER A 75 -2.10 24.74 -10.49
CA SER A 75 -1.43 26.05 -10.48
C SER A 75 -1.19 26.63 -11.88
N LEU A 76 -1.22 25.79 -12.93
CA LEU A 76 -0.97 26.25 -14.29
C LEU A 76 -2.10 27.14 -14.83
N PRO A 77 -1.78 28.16 -15.66
CA PRO A 77 -2.78 28.96 -16.39
C PRO A 77 -3.68 28.09 -17.27
N TYR A 78 -4.93 28.49 -17.46
CA TYR A 78 -5.97 27.74 -18.20
C TYR A 78 -5.56 27.30 -19.61
N ASN A 79 -4.76 28.16 -20.27
CA ASN A 79 -4.27 28.02 -21.64
C ASN A 79 -2.95 27.24 -21.77
N ASN A 80 -2.40 26.73 -20.66
CA ASN A 80 -1.13 26.02 -20.67
C ASN A 80 -1.25 24.67 -21.41
N SER A 81 -0.26 24.35 -22.25
CA SER A 81 -0.20 23.13 -23.06
C SER A 81 -0.25 21.82 -22.25
N ASP A 82 0.15 21.84 -20.98
CA ASP A 82 0.12 20.67 -20.10
C ASP A 82 -1.28 20.37 -19.57
N ILE A 83 -2.18 21.36 -19.61
CA ILE A 83 -3.60 21.19 -19.27
C ILE A 83 -4.53 21.33 -20.47
N ARG A 84 -3.99 21.08 -21.66
CA ARG A 84 -4.75 20.92 -22.90
C ARG A 84 -4.92 19.44 -23.19
N GLN A 85 -6.13 19.09 -23.58
CA GLN A 85 -6.44 17.77 -24.10
C GLN A 85 -5.61 17.48 -25.36
N LYS A 86 -5.12 16.26 -25.51
CA LYS A 86 -4.45 15.79 -26.72
C LYS A 86 -5.05 14.45 -27.15
N ASP A 87 -5.35 14.30 -28.42
CA ASP A 87 -5.71 13.00 -28.99
C ASP A 87 -4.45 12.35 -29.58
N ASN A 88 -3.64 11.72 -28.72
CA ASN A 88 -2.37 11.14 -29.13
C ASN A 88 -2.51 9.81 -29.88
N ASN A 89 -3.68 9.16 -29.81
CA ASN A 89 -3.96 7.90 -30.52
C ASN A 89 -4.87 8.08 -31.74
N GLY A 90 -5.38 9.28 -32.00
CA GLY A 90 -6.14 9.64 -33.20
C GLY A 90 -7.48 8.91 -33.31
N ASP A 91 -8.03 8.42 -32.20
CA ASP A 91 -9.32 7.72 -32.19
C ASP A 91 -10.52 8.67 -32.09
N GLY A 92 -10.25 9.98 -31.96
CA GLY A 92 -11.25 11.02 -31.77
C GLY A 92 -11.86 11.00 -30.37
N VAL A 93 -11.40 10.15 -29.44
CA VAL A 93 -12.01 9.98 -28.13
C VAL A 93 -11.09 10.48 -27.03
N SER A 94 -11.61 11.42 -26.23
CA SER A 94 -10.98 11.91 -25.01
C SER A 94 -10.82 10.78 -23.98
N GLY A 95 -9.62 10.24 -23.83
CA GLY A 95 -9.38 9.09 -22.96
C GLY A 95 -8.85 9.48 -21.58
N ILE A 96 -9.72 9.52 -20.56
CA ILE A 96 -9.31 9.89 -19.19
C ILE A 96 -8.39 8.86 -18.52
N ASP A 97 -8.45 7.60 -18.95
CA ASP A 97 -7.72 6.46 -18.37
C ASP A 97 -6.51 6.00 -19.20
N LYS A 98 -6.11 6.80 -20.19
CA LYS A 98 -5.03 6.43 -21.11
C LYS A 98 -3.67 6.59 -20.43
N THR A 99 -2.76 5.66 -20.69
CA THR A 99 -1.39 5.72 -20.19
C THR A 99 -0.42 5.39 -21.32
N VAL A 100 -0.28 4.12 -21.67
CA VAL A 100 0.56 3.66 -22.79
C VAL A 100 -0.24 2.78 -23.75
N ASP A 101 0.18 2.72 -25.01
CA ASP A 101 -0.34 1.78 -26.01
C ASP A 101 0.18 0.34 -25.77
N GLY A 102 -0.22 -0.60 -26.62
CA GLY A 102 0.26 -1.99 -26.58
C GLY A 102 1.76 -2.17 -26.85
N SER A 103 2.43 -1.13 -27.35
CA SER A 103 3.87 -1.10 -27.63
C SER A 103 4.68 -0.38 -26.54
N GLY A 104 4.01 0.19 -25.53
CA GLY A 104 4.63 0.93 -24.43
C GLY A 104 4.85 2.43 -24.71
N ASN A 105 4.38 2.97 -25.82
CA ASN A 105 4.46 4.41 -26.09
C ASN A 105 3.38 5.15 -25.29
N PRO A 106 3.69 6.31 -24.67
CA PRO A 106 2.71 7.09 -23.93
C PRO A 106 1.64 7.65 -24.87
N ILE A 107 0.38 7.37 -24.55
CA ILE A 107 -0.82 7.89 -25.24
C ILE A 107 -1.64 8.81 -24.33
N SER A 108 -1.10 9.20 -23.17
CA SER A 108 -1.67 10.22 -22.30
C SER A 108 -1.33 11.63 -22.77
N ASP A 109 -2.06 12.64 -22.30
CA ASP A 109 -1.84 14.06 -22.68
C ASP A 109 -0.49 14.59 -22.21
N GLY A 110 -0.04 14.09 -21.06
CA GLY A 110 1.32 14.26 -20.62
C GLY A 110 1.78 13.12 -19.73
N ASN A 111 3.10 13.02 -19.59
CA ASN A 111 3.74 12.00 -18.80
C ASN A 111 5.04 12.53 -18.17
N ALA A 112 5.45 11.92 -17.08
CA ALA A 112 6.72 12.15 -16.42
C ALA A 112 7.18 10.86 -15.73
N THR A 113 8.49 10.71 -15.52
CA THR A 113 9.04 9.56 -14.78
C THR A 113 9.87 10.06 -13.61
N VAL A 114 9.61 9.53 -12.41
CA VAL A 114 10.33 9.84 -11.18
C VAL A 114 10.78 8.52 -10.56
N GLY A 115 12.05 8.17 -10.75
CA GLY A 115 12.59 6.89 -10.32
C GLY A 115 11.84 5.72 -10.97
N LYS A 116 11.24 4.86 -10.14
CA LYS A 116 10.43 3.70 -10.58
C LYS A 116 8.96 4.04 -10.89
N PHE A 117 8.54 5.28 -10.65
CA PHE A 117 7.16 5.71 -10.84
C PHE A 117 7.01 6.42 -12.18
N HIS A 118 6.04 5.97 -12.97
CA HIS A 118 5.61 6.61 -14.20
C HIS A 118 4.30 7.33 -13.95
N ILE A 119 4.30 8.64 -14.15
CA ILE A 119 3.18 9.55 -13.92
C ILE A 119 2.60 9.89 -15.28
N TYR A 120 1.28 9.77 -15.41
CA TYR A 120 0.51 10.13 -16.59
C TYR A 120 -0.60 11.07 -16.16
N TRP A 121 -0.93 12.05 -16.98
CA TRP A 121 -2.12 12.87 -16.75
C TRP A 121 -2.90 13.02 -18.04
N ASN A 122 -4.22 13.01 -17.90
CA ASN A 122 -5.17 13.20 -18.97
C ASN A 122 -6.13 14.31 -18.59
N VAL A 123 -6.46 15.14 -19.56
CA VAL A 123 -7.33 16.29 -19.47
C VAL A 123 -8.48 16.08 -20.43
N VAL A 124 -9.68 16.03 -19.87
CA VAL A 124 -10.91 15.81 -20.63
C VAL A 124 -11.89 16.93 -20.30
N PRO A 125 -12.57 17.54 -21.28
CA PRO A 125 -13.67 18.45 -21.00
C PRO A 125 -14.74 17.75 -20.15
N LYS A 126 -15.52 18.51 -19.36
CA LYS A 126 -16.60 17.97 -18.52
C LYS A 126 -17.58 17.08 -19.29
N ASP A 127 -17.76 17.32 -20.59
CA ASP A 127 -18.55 16.49 -21.49
C ASP A 127 -17.65 15.40 -22.15
N PRO A 128 -17.69 14.14 -21.66
CA PRO A 128 -16.76 13.09 -22.12
C PRO A 128 -16.98 12.63 -23.57
N PHE A 129 -18.10 13.01 -24.19
CA PHE A 129 -18.47 12.65 -25.56
C PHE A 129 -18.32 13.80 -26.58
N LYS A 130 -17.93 14.99 -26.14
CA LYS A 130 -17.61 16.05 -27.09
C LYS A 130 -16.26 15.74 -27.72
N LEU A 131 -16.28 15.54 -29.04
CA LEU A 131 -15.10 15.55 -29.91
C LEU A 131 -14.52 16.97 -29.88
N VAL A 132 -13.74 17.30 -28.85
CA VAL A 132 -13.13 18.62 -28.75
C VAL A 132 -11.86 18.62 -29.60
N SER A 133 -12.03 19.04 -30.86
CA SER A 133 -10.99 19.70 -31.65
C SER A 133 -10.94 21.22 -31.40
N SER A 134 -11.83 21.71 -30.56
CA SER A 134 -11.97 23.12 -30.23
C SER A 134 -11.55 23.35 -28.78
N ASP A 135 -10.49 24.12 -28.61
CA ASP A 135 -10.05 24.78 -27.37
C ASP A 135 -11.19 25.58 -26.71
N ASP A 136 -12.23 24.89 -26.23
CA ASP A 136 -13.31 25.49 -25.46
C ASP A 136 -12.77 25.69 -24.04
N GLU A 137 -11.92 26.71 -23.94
CA GLU A 137 -11.23 27.15 -22.74
C GLU A 137 -12.21 27.55 -21.63
N THR A 138 -13.48 27.81 -21.99
CA THR A 138 -14.59 28.23 -21.14
C THR A 138 -15.32 27.08 -20.42
N SER A 139 -14.88 25.83 -20.60
CA SER A 139 -15.46 24.68 -19.89
C SER A 139 -14.56 24.18 -18.75
N PRO A 140 -15.13 23.75 -17.60
CA PRO A 140 -14.34 23.11 -16.55
C PRO A 140 -13.66 21.84 -17.10
N LYS A 141 -12.36 21.71 -16.82
CA LYS A 141 -11.51 20.61 -17.29
C LYS A 141 -11.39 19.56 -16.19
N ARG A 142 -11.67 18.29 -16.51
CA ARG A 142 -11.41 17.15 -15.63
C ARG A 142 -9.98 16.69 -15.88
N ILE A 143 -9.20 16.58 -14.81
CA ILE A 143 -7.82 16.12 -14.87
C ILE A 143 -7.71 14.84 -14.06
N ARG A 144 -7.29 13.75 -14.69
CA ARG A 144 -6.94 12.51 -14.01
C ARG A 144 -5.44 12.30 -14.07
N ILE A 145 -4.84 12.12 -12.90
CA ILE A 145 -3.42 11.76 -12.73
C ILE A 145 -3.37 10.28 -12.40
N ILE A 146 -2.53 9.53 -13.11
CA ILE A 146 -2.33 8.10 -12.95
C ILE A 146 -0.85 7.85 -12.71
N VAL A 147 -0.51 7.33 -11.53
CA VAL A 147 0.86 6.94 -11.19
C VAL A 147 0.93 5.43 -11.24
N ARG A 148 1.84 4.91 -12.06
CA ARG A 148 2.09 3.49 -12.28
C ARG A 148 3.49 3.14 -11.80
N TRP A 149 3.62 2.00 -11.14
CA TRP A 149 4.93 1.44 -10.80
C TRP A 149 4.89 -0.07 -10.97
N GLN A 150 6.06 -0.64 -11.20
CA GLN A 150 6.24 -2.08 -11.32
C GLN A 150 6.99 -2.61 -10.09
N ARG A 151 6.50 -3.71 -9.52
CA ARG A 151 7.22 -4.42 -8.45
C ARG A 151 8.18 -5.45 -9.04
N GLY A 152 9.07 -5.97 -8.21
CA GLY A 152 10.08 -6.96 -8.62
C GLY A 152 9.51 -8.26 -9.19
N ASP A 153 8.24 -8.56 -8.93
CA ASP A 153 7.47 -9.68 -9.51
C ASP A 153 6.88 -9.36 -10.89
N ARG A 154 7.24 -8.20 -11.47
CA ARG A 154 6.73 -7.66 -12.74
C ARG A 154 5.25 -7.30 -12.73
N SER A 155 4.58 -7.35 -11.57
CA SER A 155 3.21 -6.88 -11.44
C SER A 155 3.17 -5.35 -11.52
N TRP A 156 2.21 -4.84 -12.29
CA TRP A 156 1.96 -3.41 -12.40
C TRP A 156 0.93 -3.02 -11.34
N HIS A 157 1.25 -1.96 -10.61
CA HIS A 157 0.33 -1.29 -9.71
C HIS A 157 0.10 0.13 -10.19
N SER A 158 -1.07 0.67 -9.85
CA SER A 158 -1.43 2.04 -10.17
C SER A 158 -2.27 2.67 -9.09
N VAL A 159 -2.10 3.97 -8.91
CA VAL A 159 -3.02 4.82 -8.16
C VAL A 159 -3.43 5.97 -9.07
N SER A 160 -4.69 6.40 -8.94
CA SER A 160 -5.21 7.52 -9.71
C SER A 160 -5.88 8.53 -8.79
N LEU A 161 -5.62 9.81 -9.05
CA LEU A 161 -6.35 10.92 -8.45
C LEU A 161 -7.05 11.70 -9.55
N GLU A 162 -8.26 12.17 -9.27
CA GLU A 162 -9.04 12.95 -10.20
C GLU A 162 -9.42 14.29 -9.57
N CYS A 163 -9.35 15.34 -10.35
CA CYS A 163 -9.78 16.67 -9.95
C CYS A 163 -10.46 17.42 -11.09
N VAL A 164 -11.18 18.47 -10.73
CA VAL A 164 -11.85 19.36 -11.68
C VAL A 164 -11.23 20.74 -11.53
N LYS A 165 -10.70 21.28 -12.63
CA LYS A 165 -10.31 22.68 -12.71
C LYS A 165 -11.55 23.49 -13.13
N PRO A 166 -12.00 24.46 -12.31
CA PRO A 166 -13.15 25.31 -12.63
C PRO A 166 -12.72 26.48 -13.54
N ASP A 167 -13.59 26.86 -14.47
CA ASP A 167 -13.35 28.01 -15.35
C ASP A 167 -13.23 29.31 -14.54
N ILE A 168 -12.31 30.19 -14.95
CA ILE A 168 -12.10 31.51 -14.35
C ILE A 168 -12.84 32.53 -15.21
N ILE A 169 -13.97 33.00 -14.68
CA ILE A 169 -14.81 34.09 -15.23
C ILE A 169 -13.97 35.36 -15.45
#